data_AF-A0A0Q8E633-F1
#
_entry.id   AF-A0A0Q8E633-F1
#
_cell.length_a   1.000
_cell.length_b   1.000
_cell.length_c   1.000
_cell.angle_alpha   90.00
_cell.angle_beta   90.00
_cell.angle_gamma   90.00
#
_symmetry.space_group_name_H-M   'P 1'
#
loop_
_entity.id
_entity.type
_entity.pdbx_description
1 polymer ?
#
loop_
_entity_poly.entity_id
_entity_poly.type
_entity_poly.pdbx_seq_one_letter_code
_entity_poly.pdbx_strand_id
1 'polypeptide(L)'
;MRGPQGSPCVFPSAVGAGENAPVNAIDRSSQKTILFLGALFLLCGLYLAEKCWRTGTWIVEIKQHAYTGGLAVFIILAMIVFGGGFVFTSLRALTK
;
A
#
# COMPACT_ATOMS: atom_id res chain seq x y z
N MET A 1 -14.55 67.59 -19.08
CA MET A 1 -15.04 67.14 -17.75
C MET A 1 -14.34 65.83 -17.40
N ARG A 2 -13.78 65.74 -16.18
CA ARG A 2 -13.46 64.57 -15.32
C ARG A 2 -12.92 63.26 -15.94
N GLY A 3 -11.78 62.79 -15.42
CA GLY A 3 -11.25 61.42 -15.57
C GLY A 3 -12.08 60.34 -14.86
N PRO A 4 -11.62 59.07 -14.91
CA PRO A 4 -10.92 58.43 -13.78
C PRO A 4 -9.64 57.68 -14.21
N GLN A 5 -8.57 57.63 -13.40
CA GLN A 5 -8.20 56.53 -12.46
C GLN A 5 -8.25 55.14 -13.12
N GLY A 6 -7.24 54.28 -13.11
CA GLY A 6 -6.07 54.13 -12.25
C GLY A 6 -5.79 52.62 -12.19
N SER A 7 -4.51 52.26 -12.29
CA SER A 7 -3.91 50.94 -12.01
C SER A 7 -4.13 49.80 -13.03
N PRO A 8 -3.06 49.33 -13.71
CA PRO A 8 -3.06 48.00 -14.30
C PRO A 8 -3.07 46.97 -13.18
N CYS A 9 -4.02 46.04 -13.22
CA CYS A 9 -4.02 44.85 -12.37
C CYS A 9 -2.72 44.08 -12.62
N VAL A 10 -1.80 44.24 -11.67
CA VAL A 10 -0.60 43.42 -11.49
C VAL A 10 -1.06 41.97 -11.42
N PHE A 11 -0.78 41.19 -12.46
CA PHE A 11 -0.81 39.74 -12.39
C PHE A 11 0.29 39.29 -11.42
N PRO A 12 -0.02 38.63 -10.29
CA PRO A 12 1.01 37.89 -9.58
C PRO A 12 1.37 36.68 -10.46
N SER A 13 2.44 36.80 -11.23
CA SER A 13 3.22 35.65 -11.70
C SER A 13 3.84 34.99 -10.46
N ALA A 14 3.07 34.11 -9.84
CA ALA A 14 3.49 33.30 -8.72
C ALA A 14 3.27 31.83 -9.05
N VAL A 15 4.11 31.28 -9.93
CA VAL A 15 4.52 29.86 -9.85
C VAL A 15 5.99 29.76 -10.23
N GLY A 16 6.83 30.43 -9.42
CA GLY A 16 8.20 30.02 -9.23
C GLY A 16 8.20 28.91 -8.19
N ALA A 17 8.12 27.67 -8.63
CA ALA A 17 8.51 26.50 -7.85
C ALA A 17 8.86 25.40 -8.85
N GLY A 18 10.04 25.56 -9.46
CA GLY A 18 10.69 24.48 -10.19
C GLY A 18 10.75 23.26 -9.30
N GLU A 19 9.90 22.31 -9.67
CA GLU A 19 9.77 20.94 -9.21
C GLU A 19 11.14 20.28 -9.07
N ASN A 20 11.77 20.50 -7.92
CA ASN A 20 12.90 19.71 -7.43
C ASN A 20 12.45 19.09 -6.12
N ALA A 21 11.39 18.28 -6.19
CA ALA A 21 11.16 17.29 -5.15
C ALA A 21 12.38 16.36 -5.18
N PRO A 22 13.15 16.23 -4.09
CA PRO A 22 14.23 15.26 -4.04
C PRO A 22 13.64 13.86 -4.18
N VAL A 23 13.74 13.33 -5.40
CA VAL A 23 13.72 11.89 -5.64
C VAL A 23 14.90 11.32 -4.85
N ASN A 24 14.64 10.30 -4.02
CA ASN A 24 15.61 9.50 -3.28
C ASN A 24 16.02 9.99 -1.87
N ALA A 25 15.05 10.01 -0.96
CA ALA A 25 15.28 9.33 0.30
C ALA A 25 14.31 8.14 0.34
N ILE A 26 14.75 6.97 -0.16
CA ILE A 26 14.06 5.72 0.17
C ILE A 26 14.20 5.59 1.68
N ASP A 27 13.13 5.97 2.37
CA ASP A 27 13.04 5.93 3.81
C ASP A 27 13.17 4.45 4.23
N ARG A 28 14.36 4.07 4.70
CA ARG A 28 14.66 2.69 5.10
C ARG A 28 13.69 2.21 6.18
N SER A 29 13.04 3.11 6.93
CA SER A 29 12.00 2.75 7.89
C SER A 29 10.72 2.29 7.19
N SER A 30 10.29 2.98 6.14
CA SER A 30 9.14 2.60 5.30
C SER A 30 9.38 1.26 4.61
N GLN A 31 10.57 1.03 4.08
CA GLN A 31 10.92 -0.24 3.42
C GLN A 31 10.92 -1.42 4.39
N LYS A 32 11.45 -1.24 5.61
CA LYS A 32 11.36 -2.26 6.68
C LYS A 32 9.92 -2.51 7.10
N THR A 33 9.11 -1.46 7.21
CA THR A 33 7.69 -1.58 7.56
C THR A 33 6.94 -2.38 6.50
N ILE A 34 7.17 -2.11 5.21
CA ILE A 34 6.56 -2.86 4.11
C ILE A 34 6.95 -4.34 4.14
N LEU A 35 8.23 -4.63 4.43
CA LEU A 35 8.75 -5.99 4.50
C LEU A 35 8.15 -6.76 5.69
N PHE A 36 8.05 -6.12 6.86
CA PHE A 36 7.39 -6.68 8.04
C PHE A 36 5.90 -6.89 7.82
N LEU A 37 5.20 -5.93 7.20
CA LEU A 37 3.78 -6.00 6.93
C LEU A 37 3.48 -7.12 5.91
N GLY A 38 4.30 -7.24 4.87
CA GLY A 38 4.23 -8.33 3.88
C GLY A 38 4.50 -9.70 4.51
N ALA A 39 5.52 -9.80 5.37
CA ALA A 39 5.84 -11.03 6.09
C ALA A 39 4.71 -11.44 7.06
N LEU A 40 4.14 -10.48 7.79
CA LEU A 40 2.97 -10.70 8.65
C LEU A 40 1.76 -11.18 7.84
N PHE A 41 1.48 -10.55 6.70
CA PHE A 41 0.38 -10.98 5.83
C PHE A 41 0.59 -12.41 5.31
N LEU A 42 1.82 -12.74 4.91
CA LEU A 42 2.17 -14.06 4.41
C LEU A 42 2.05 -15.12 5.51
N LEU A 43 2.63 -14.88 6.69
CA LEU A 43 2.55 -15.78 7.84
C LEU A 43 1.11 -15.97 8.31
N CYS A 44 0.31 -14.90 8.35
CA CYS A 44 -1.09 -14.97 8.74
C CYS A 44 -1.90 -15.79 7.73
N GLY A 45 -1.70 -15.55 6.43
CA GLY A 45 -2.32 -16.34 5.35
C GLY A 45 -1.95 -17.82 5.42
N LEU A 46 -0.66 -18.13 5.67
CA LEU A 46 -0.19 -19.52 5.79
C LEU A 46 -0.76 -20.20 7.05
N TYR A 47 -0.83 -19.49 8.17
CA TYR A 47 -1.44 -19.98 9.41
C TYR A 47 -2.94 -20.26 9.23
N LEU A 48 -3.67 -19.37 8.57
CA LEU A 48 -5.08 -19.57 8.20
C LEU A 48 -5.24 -20.79 7.28
N ALA A 49 -4.35 -20.95 6.29
CA ALA A 49 -4.36 -22.11 5.41
C ALA A 49 -4.14 -23.42 6.18
N GLU A 50 -3.14 -23.46 7.07
CA GLU A 50 -2.82 -24.63 7.88
C GLU A 50 -3.97 -24.98 8.82
N LYS A 51 -4.56 -23.97 9.49
CA LYS A 51 -5.70 -24.15 10.38
C LYS A 51 -6.91 -24.69 9.61
N CYS A 52 -7.23 -24.11 8.46
CA CYS A 52 -8.34 -24.58 7.61
C CYS A 52 -8.10 -26.01 7.12
N TRP A 53 -6.85 -26.33 6.75
CA TRP A 53 -6.45 -27.67 6.34
C TRP A 53 -6.62 -28.71 7.46
N ARG A 54 -6.12 -28.40 8.66
CA ARG A 54 -6.23 -29.26 9.85
C ARG A 54 -7.67 -29.50 10.27
N THR A 55 -8.53 -28.49 10.16
CA THR A 55 -9.93 -28.56 10.57
C THR A 55 -10.82 -29.17 9.48
N GLY A 56 -10.32 -29.28 8.25
CA GLY A 56 -11.09 -29.74 7.08
C GLY A 56 -12.16 -28.74 6.64
N THR A 57 -12.19 -27.55 7.24
CA THR A 57 -13.19 -26.51 6.98
C THR A 57 -12.49 -25.20 6.62
N TRP A 58 -12.78 -24.69 5.44
CA TRP A 58 -12.26 -23.42 4.94
C TRP A 58 -13.22 -22.30 5.28
N ILE A 59 -12.98 -21.65 6.43
CA ILE A 59 -13.80 -20.57 6.97
C ILE A 59 -12.88 -19.42 7.37
N VAL A 60 -13.14 -18.23 6.84
CA VAL A 60 -12.41 -17.00 7.15
C VAL A 60 -13.43 -15.96 7.62
N GLU A 61 -13.32 -15.51 8.87
CA GLU A 61 -14.16 -14.43 9.39
C GLU A 61 -13.47 -13.08 9.23
N ILE A 62 -14.13 -12.16 8.53
CA ILE A 62 -13.69 -10.77 8.42
C ILE A 62 -14.89 -9.88 8.75
N LYS A 63 -14.73 -8.97 9.72
CA LYS A 63 -15.79 -8.03 10.14
C LYS A 63 -17.16 -8.71 10.40
N GLN A 64 -17.16 -9.82 11.14
CA GLN A 64 -18.35 -10.63 11.44
C GLN A 64 -19.04 -11.29 10.24
N HIS A 65 -18.43 -11.27 9.06
CA HIS A 65 -18.87 -12.08 7.93
C HIS A 65 -17.96 -13.30 7.79
N ALA A 66 -18.57 -14.47 7.91
CA ALA A 66 -17.92 -15.75 7.65
C ALA A 66 -17.94 -16.02 6.15
N TYR A 67 -16.76 -15.97 5.53
CA TYR A 67 -16.54 -16.41 4.16
C TYR A 67 -16.17 -17.89 4.18
N THR A 68 -16.84 -18.70 3.37
CA THR A 68 -16.67 -20.17 3.38
C THR A 68 -16.36 -20.73 1.99
N GLY A 69 -15.84 -21.96 1.97
CA GLY A 69 -15.60 -22.71 0.73
C GLY A 69 -14.56 -22.06 -0.18
N GLY A 70 -14.86 -21.98 -1.48
CA GLY A 70 -13.93 -21.43 -2.47
C GLY A 70 -13.55 -19.97 -2.25
N LEU A 71 -14.45 -19.17 -1.66
CA LEU A 71 -14.18 -17.77 -1.38
C LEU A 71 -13.16 -17.60 -0.25
N ALA A 72 -13.23 -18.45 0.79
CA ALA A 72 -12.26 -18.48 1.87
C ALA A 72 -10.86 -18.84 1.35
N VAL A 73 -10.78 -19.86 0.48
CA VAL A 73 -9.53 -20.29 -0.16
C VAL A 73 -8.95 -19.16 -1.02
N PHE A 74 -9.79 -18.45 -1.78
CA PHE A 74 -9.36 -17.31 -2.60
C PHE A 74 -8.77 -16.18 -1.75
N ILE A 75 -9.40 -15.83 -0.62
CA ILE A 75 -8.90 -14.79 0.29
C ILE A 75 -7.54 -15.19 0.86
N ILE A 76 -7.40 -16.43 1.32
CA ILE A 76 -6.14 -16.95 1.89
C ILE A 76 -5.03 -16.94 0.84
N LEU A 77 -5.30 -17.41 -0.38
CA LEU A 77 -4.35 -17.39 -1.49
C LEU A 77 -3.95 -15.96 -1.86
N ALA A 78 -4.91 -15.03 -1.92
CA ALA A 78 -4.62 -13.63 -2.18
C ALA A 78 -3.68 -13.05 -1.10
N MET A 79 -3.92 -13.33 0.19
CA MET A 79 -3.02 -12.89 1.27
C MET A 79 -1.60 -13.43 1.11
N ILE A 80 -1.44 -14.69 0.69
CA ILE A 80 -0.13 -15.31 0.46
C ILE A 80 0.57 -14.68 -0.76
N VAL A 81 -0.13 -14.52 -1.88
CA VAL A 81 0.45 -13.95 -3.11
C VAL A 81 0.81 -12.49 -2.92
N PHE A 82 -0.06 -11.69 -2.31
CA PHE A 82 0.25 -10.29 -2.00
C PHE A 82 1.38 -10.20 -0.98
N GLY A 83 1.32 -10.93 0.14
CA GLY A 83 2.39 -10.94 1.15
C GLY A 83 3.74 -11.35 0.57
N GLY A 84 3.77 -12.42 -0.24
CA GLY A 84 4.96 -12.90 -0.91
C GLY A 84 5.49 -11.92 -1.96
N GLY A 85 4.61 -11.31 -2.75
CA GLY A 85 4.97 -10.26 -3.70
C GLY A 85 5.57 -9.03 -3.02
N PHE A 86 5.01 -8.60 -1.88
CA PHE A 86 5.55 -7.51 -1.08
C PHE A 86 6.94 -7.83 -0.51
N VAL A 87 7.13 -9.04 0.03
CA VAL A 87 8.44 -9.49 0.55
C VAL A 87 9.46 -9.61 -0.58
N PHE A 88 9.10 -10.20 -1.72
CA PHE A 88 10.01 -10.35 -2.85
C PHE A 88 10.41 -9.00 -3.47
N THR A 89 9.45 -8.08 -3.62
CA THR A 89 9.70 -6.74 -4.17
C THR A 89 10.58 -5.92 -3.22
N SER A 90 10.33 -5.99 -1.91
CA SER A 90 11.13 -5.26 -0.91
C SER A 90 12.55 -5.84 -0.78
N LEU A 91 12.72 -7.17 -0.85
CA LEU A 91 14.04 -7.80 -0.95
C LEU A 91 14.78 -7.36 -2.22
N ARG A 92 14.10 -7.38 -3.37
CA ARG A 92 14.69 -6.93 -4.64
C ARG A 92 15.09 -5.45 -4.62
N ALA A 93 14.35 -4.63 -3.88
CA ALA A 93 14.67 -3.23 -3.64
C ALA A 93 15.81 -3.01 -2.62
N LEU A 94 16.19 -4.02 -1.83
CA LEU A 94 17.37 -3.99 -0.94
C LEU A 94 18.63 -4.51 -1.64
N THR A 95 18.50 -5.30 -2.71
CA THR A 95 19.64 -5.87 -3.46
C THR A 95 20.20 -4.91 -4.53
N LYS A 96 19.54 -3.77 -4.77
CA LYS A 96 19.98 -2.71 -5.69
C LYS A 96 20.63 -1.58 -4.92
#